data_AF-A0A2V6NV10-F1
#
_entry.id   AF-A0A2V6NV10-F1
#
_cell.length_a   1.000
_cell.length_b   1.000
_cell.length_c   1.000
_cell.angle_alpha   90.00
_cell.angle_beta   90.00
_cell.angle_gamma   90.00
#
_symmetry.space_group_name_H-M   'P 1'
#
loop_
_entity.id
_entity.type
_entity.pdbx_description
1 polymer ?
#
loop_
_entity_poly.entity_id
_entity_poly.type
_entity_poly.pdbx_seq_one_letter_code
_entity_poly.pdbx_strand_id
1 'polypeptide(L)'
;MVPIPDWAKNLGARPISVIPSEVEGSLTIPAFPSIFSNGYALNVPLIDTTIYLDYLANRFHNASGTIESAHINKVEEIPRDFDVIVNCAGIGARELARDSELEPHRGQVVIVPKLDLAQAIVCDDAPLMYAIPRAHDCVFGGTNSISENRAPSAADTTAIVSECSRILGIEAPPVIVVKVGLRPFRKSGVRLERERLSDGRTLIHNYGHGGAGFTLSWACAEEVWAIVSRTG
;
A
#
# COMPACT_ATOMS: atom_id res chain seq x y z
N MET A 1 10.83 -23.04 2.99
CA MET A 1 9.68 -22.82 2.08
C MET A 1 8.45 -22.68 2.96
N VAL A 2 7.77 -21.54 2.94
CA VAL A 2 6.53 -21.34 3.72
C VAL A 2 5.44 -22.19 3.06
N PRO A 3 4.73 -23.07 3.78
CA PRO A 3 3.69 -23.89 3.19
C PRO A 3 2.54 -23.00 2.67
N ILE A 4 2.15 -23.22 1.42
CA ILE A 4 1.00 -22.53 0.81
C ILE A 4 -0.27 -23.19 1.38
N PRO A 5 -1.17 -22.45 2.03
CA PRO A 5 -2.41 -23.02 2.58
C PRO A 5 -3.33 -23.55 1.47
N ASP A 6 -4.10 -24.60 1.74
CA ASP A 6 -5.01 -25.23 0.76
C ASP A 6 -6.11 -24.28 0.24
N TRP A 7 -6.45 -23.24 1.02
CA TRP A 7 -7.41 -22.21 0.63
C TRP A 7 -6.81 -21.13 -0.28
N ALA A 8 -5.48 -21.09 -0.45
CA ALA A 8 -4.82 -20.07 -1.24
C ALA A 8 -5.15 -20.27 -2.73
N LYS A 9 -5.78 -19.26 -3.33
CA LYS A 9 -6.03 -19.25 -4.76
C LYS A 9 -4.72 -19.11 -5.51
N ASN A 10 -4.47 -19.99 -6.48
CA ASN A 10 -3.35 -19.83 -7.40
C ASN A 10 -3.61 -18.63 -8.31
N LEU A 11 -2.86 -17.54 -8.11
CA LEU A 11 -2.98 -16.33 -8.93
C LEU A 11 -2.19 -16.42 -10.25
N GLY A 12 -1.53 -17.54 -10.51
CA GLY A 12 -0.70 -17.74 -11.70
C GLY A 12 0.75 -17.32 -11.50
N ALA A 13 1.24 -17.31 -10.25
CA ALA A 13 2.64 -17.01 -9.95
C ALA A 13 3.53 -18.12 -10.51
N ARG A 14 4.61 -17.72 -11.19
CA ARG A 14 5.56 -18.64 -11.83
C ARG A 14 6.95 -18.44 -11.22
N PRO A 15 7.69 -19.51 -10.89
CA PRO A 15 9.06 -19.36 -10.44
C PRO A 15 9.92 -18.78 -11.56
N ILE A 16 10.82 -17.86 -11.21
CA ILE A 16 11.85 -17.33 -12.08
C ILE A 16 13.12 -18.14 -11.81
N SER A 17 13.64 -18.86 -12.81
CA SER A 17 14.94 -19.51 -12.69
C SER A 17 16.02 -18.53 -13.13
N VAL A 18 16.97 -18.25 -12.24
CA VAL A 18 18.12 -17.36 -12.53
C VAL A 18 19.33 -18.16 -13.04
N ILE A 19 19.24 -19.50 -12.99
CA ILE A 19 20.16 -20.43 -13.64
C ILE A 19 19.49 -20.87 -14.95
N PRO A 20 20.19 -20.94 -16.10
CA PRO A 20 19.65 -21.61 -17.28
C PRO A 20 19.44 -23.08 -16.91
N SER A 21 18.22 -23.43 -16.54
CA SER A 21 17.85 -24.80 -16.20
C SER A 21 16.87 -25.29 -17.25
N GLU A 22 17.11 -26.48 -17.78
CA GLU A 22 16.30 -27.21 -18.76
C GLU A 22 14.91 -27.63 -18.23
N VAL A 23 14.37 -26.92 -17.24
CA VAL A 23 13.10 -27.21 -16.58
C VAL A 23 11.97 -26.61 -17.41
N GLU A 24 11.13 -27.48 -18.00
CA GLU A 24 9.88 -27.09 -18.67
C GLU A 24 9.02 -26.20 -17.76
N GLY A 25 8.72 -24.98 -18.23
CA GLY A 25 7.92 -23.99 -17.53
C GLY A 25 8.68 -22.81 -16.90
N SER A 26 10.01 -22.81 -16.93
CA SER A 26 10.82 -21.65 -16.51
C SER A 26 10.76 -20.52 -17.55
N LEU A 27 10.38 -19.31 -17.12
CA LEU A 27 10.52 -18.11 -17.94
C LEU A 27 11.94 -17.56 -17.76
N THR A 28 12.72 -17.56 -18.85
CA THR A 28 13.88 -16.67 -18.95
C THR A 28 13.32 -15.27 -19.17
N ILE A 29 13.22 -14.47 -18.11
CA ILE A 29 12.77 -13.08 -18.22
C ILE A 29 13.98 -12.25 -18.68
N PRO A 30 13.95 -11.65 -19.88
CA PRO A 30 15.01 -10.74 -20.31
C PRO A 30 15.16 -9.63 -19.26
N ALA A 31 16.39 -9.36 -18.83
CA ALA A 31 16.73 -8.34 -17.83
C ALA A 31 16.29 -8.60 -16.36
N PHE A 32 15.98 -9.84 -15.97
CA PHE A 32 15.94 -10.14 -14.52
C PHE A 32 17.35 -10.03 -13.93
N PRO A 33 17.56 -9.25 -12.86
CA PRO A 33 18.90 -9.06 -12.30
C PRO A 33 19.52 -10.39 -11.88
N SER A 34 20.71 -10.71 -12.40
CA SER A 34 21.49 -11.91 -12.05
C SER A 34 21.93 -11.96 -10.57
N ILE A 35 21.56 -10.94 -9.80
CA ILE A 35 21.88 -10.77 -8.38
C ILE A 35 20.97 -11.64 -7.49
N PHE A 36 19.78 -12.00 -7.96
CA PHE A 36 18.84 -12.81 -7.19
C PHE A 36 19.09 -14.30 -7.40
N SER A 37 18.98 -15.10 -6.35
CA SER A 37 19.14 -16.57 -6.44
C SER A 37 17.85 -17.29 -6.85
N ASN A 38 16.68 -16.68 -6.59
CA ASN A 38 15.36 -17.17 -6.97
C ASN A 38 14.35 -16.02 -6.94
N GLY A 39 13.15 -16.25 -7.45
CA GLY A 39 12.04 -15.29 -7.36
C GLY A 39 10.76 -15.86 -7.98
N TYR A 40 9.69 -15.08 -7.90
CA TYR A 40 8.42 -15.36 -8.57
C TYR A 40 8.00 -14.19 -9.45
N ALA A 41 7.45 -14.49 -10.62
CA ALA A 41 6.78 -13.55 -11.48
C ALA A 41 5.27 -13.77 -11.43
N LEU A 42 4.51 -12.69 -11.39
CA LEU A 42 3.06 -12.73 -11.40
C LEU A 42 2.53 -11.51 -12.17
N ASN A 43 1.56 -11.73 -13.05
CA ASN A 43 0.82 -10.64 -13.68
C ASN A 43 -0.25 -10.14 -12.72
N VAL A 44 -0.08 -8.93 -12.21
CA VAL A 44 -1.05 -8.26 -11.33
C VAL A 44 -1.37 -6.85 -11.86
N PRO A 45 -2.54 -6.30 -11.53
CA PRO A 45 -2.80 -4.89 -11.73
C PRO A 45 -1.77 -4.04 -10.96
N LEU A 46 -1.27 -3.01 -11.62
CA LEU A 46 -0.41 -1.99 -11.01
C LEU A 46 -1.21 -0.70 -10.87
N ILE A 47 -1.26 -0.16 -9.66
CA ILE A 47 -1.96 1.10 -9.37
C ILE A 47 -0.95 2.25 -9.34
N ASP A 48 -1.07 3.16 -10.30
CA ASP A 48 -0.45 4.48 -10.20
C ASP A 48 -1.29 5.35 -9.27
N THR A 49 -0.80 5.55 -8.04
CA THR A 49 -1.54 6.25 -6.99
C THR A 49 -1.78 7.73 -7.30
N THR A 50 -1.01 8.33 -8.21
CA THR A 50 -1.21 9.73 -8.63
C THR A 50 -2.40 9.91 -9.56
N ILE A 51 -2.84 8.84 -10.22
CA ILE A 51 -3.99 8.83 -11.14
C ILE A 51 -5.21 8.23 -10.45
N TYR A 52 -4.99 7.15 -9.70
CA TYR A 52 -6.07 6.33 -9.15
C TYR A 52 -6.87 7.05 -8.06
N LEU A 53 -6.24 7.87 -7.22
CA LEU A 53 -6.96 8.62 -6.18
C LEU A 53 -7.85 9.72 -6.78
N ASP A 54 -7.37 10.41 -7.82
CA ASP A 54 -8.18 11.39 -8.56
C ASP A 54 -9.37 10.71 -9.26
N TYR A 55 -9.15 9.52 -9.84
CA TYR A 55 -10.22 8.70 -10.39
C TYR A 55 -11.30 8.37 -9.36
N LEU A 56 -10.92 7.94 -8.14
CA LEU A 56 -11.87 7.62 -7.07
C LEU A 56 -12.62 8.88 -6.58
N ALA A 57 -11.91 10.01 -6.41
CA ALA A 57 -12.52 11.27 -6.02
C ALA A 57 -13.55 11.75 -7.07
N ASN A 58 -13.20 11.67 -8.36
CA ASN A 58 -14.11 11.99 -9.46
C ASN A 58 -15.33 11.07 -9.50
N ARG A 59 -15.16 9.76 -9.26
CA ARG A 59 -16.29 8.83 -9.14
C ARG A 59 -17.22 9.21 -7.99
N PHE A 60 -16.67 9.61 -6.85
CA PHE A 60 -17.45 10.03 -5.69
C PHE A 60 -18.23 11.32 -5.98
N HIS A 61 -17.61 12.32 -6.59
CA HIS A 61 -18.30 13.55 -7.02
C HIS A 61 -19.38 13.31 -8.07
N ASN A 62 -19.13 12.43 -9.05
CA ASN A 62 -20.15 12.06 -10.04
C ASN A 62 -21.34 11.31 -9.43
N ALA A 63 -21.15 10.69 -8.26
CA ALA A 63 -22.22 10.13 -7.44
C ALA A 63 -22.86 11.17 -6.49
N SER A 64 -22.62 12.46 -6.71
CA SER A 64 -23.08 13.59 -5.88
C SER A 64 -22.47 13.63 -4.46
N GLY A 65 -21.34 12.94 -4.25
CA GLY A 65 -20.59 13.00 -3.00
C GLY A 65 -19.86 14.33 -2.82
N THR A 66 -19.80 14.81 -1.58
CA THR A 66 -19.12 16.03 -1.18
C THR A 66 -17.84 15.71 -0.40
N ILE A 67 -16.73 16.35 -0.75
CA ILE A 67 -15.45 16.22 -0.03
C ILE A 67 -15.17 17.54 0.65
N GLU A 68 -15.03 17.50 1.98
CA GLU A 68 -14.71 18.65 2.80
C GLU A 68 -13.40 18.44 3.56
N SER A 69 -12.62 19.50 3.69
CA SER A 69 -11.42 19.49 4.52
C SER A 69 -11.81 19.81 5.96
N ALA A 70 -11.72 18.80 6.83
CA ALA A 70 -11.96 18.94 8.27
C ALA A 70 -10.91 18.19 9.09
N HIS A 71 -10.70 18.63 10.32
CA HIS A 71 -9.92 17.88 11.32
C HIS A 71 -10.86 17.45 12.44
N ILE A 72 -11.01 16.14 12.62
CA ILE A 72 -11.92 15.53 13.59
C ILE A 72 -11.05 14.84 14.64
N ASN A 73 -11.13 15.31 15.88
CA ASN A 73 -10.41 14.70 17.00
C ASN A 73 -11.22 13.57 17.64
N LYS A 74 -12.55 13.68 17.56
CA LYS A 74 -13.48 12.76 18.22
C LYS A 74 -14.72 12.55 17.36
N VAL A 75 -15.27 11.35 17.39
CA VAL A 75 -16.45 10.98 16.58
C VAL A 75 -17.68 11.83 16.95
N GLU A 76 -17.78 12.30 18.19
CA GLU A 76 -18.86 13.16 18.66
C GLU A 76 -18.88 14.55 18.01
N GLU A 77 -17.78 14.98 17.38
CA GLU A 77 -17.70 16.25 16.64
C GLU A 77 -18.42 16.17 15.28
N ILE A 78 -18.68 14.96 14.79
CA ILE A 78 -19.39 14.76 13.52
C ILE A 78 -20.86 15.17 13.71
N PRO A 79 -21.42 16.01 12.80
CA PRO A 79 -22.82 16.43 12.85
C PRO A 79 -23.82 15.27 12.99
N ARG A 80 -24.97 15.56 13.63
CA ARG A 80 -25.98 14.55 13.99
C ARG A 80 -26.94 14.19 12.86
N ASP A 81 -26.91 14.90 11.76
CA ASP A 81 -27.64 14.62 10.52
C ASP A 81 -27.04 13.44 9.73
N PHE A 82 -25.91 12.88 10.18
CA PHE A 82 -25.36 11.62 9.67
C PHE A 82 -25.77 10.43 10.54
N ASP A 83 -26.49 9.47 9.97
CA ASP A 83 -26.89 8.23 10.66
C ASP A 83 -25.78 7.17 10.72
N VAL A 84 -24.91 7.18 9.71
CA VAL A 84 -23.82 6.21 9.51
C VAL A 84 -22.50 6.94 9.30
N ILE A 85 -21.49 6.53 10.05
CA ILE A 85 -20.13 7.07 9.98
C ILE A 85 -19.20 5.91 9.63
N VAL A 86 -18.38 6.07 8.60
CA VAL A 86 -17.33 5.11 8.25
C VAL A 86 -15.97 5.71 8.61
N ASN A 87 -15.33 5.17 9.65
CA ASN A 87 -14.01 5.59 10.10
C ASN A 87 -12.92 4.92 9.26
N CYS A 88 -12.43 5.66 8.25
CA CYS A 88 -11.28 5.32 7.42
C CYS A 88 -10.02 6.15 7.75
N ALA A 89 -9.85 6.58 9.01
CA ALA A 89 -8.80 7.52 9.41
C ALA A 89 -7.36 6.98 9.36
N GLY A 90 -7.15 5.72 8.98
CA GLY A 90 -5.83 5.11 8.88
C GLY A 90 -5.07 5.19 10.21
N ILE A 91 -3.89 5.85 10.20
CA ILE A 91 -3.08 6.01 11.41
C ILE A 91 -3.73 6.95 12.42
N GLY A 92 -4.55 7.90 11.97
CA GLY A 92 -5.29 8.83 12.83
C GLY A 92 -6.37 8.15 13.67
N ALA A 93 -6.76 6.91 13.34
CA ALA A 93 -7.65 6.11 14.18
C ALA A 93 -7.04 5.79 15.55
N ARG A 94 -5.71 5.89 15.70
CA ARG A 94 -5.05 5.76 16.99
C ARG A 94 -5.54 6.81 17.99
N GLU A 95 -5.69 8.06 17.54
CA GLU A 95 -6.27 9.12 18.35
C GLU A 95 -7.81 9.07 18.31
N LEU A 96 -8.40 9.04 17.11
CA LEU A 96 -9.84 9.15 16.90
C LEU A 96 -10.66 8.02 17.56
N ALA A 97 -10.15 6.78 17.50
CA ALA A 97 -10.80 5.58 18.06
C ALA A 97 -10.04 4.99 19.26
N ARG A 98 -9.01 5.69 19.76
CA ARG A 98 -8.16 5.25 20.89
C ARG A 98 -7.56 3.84 20.70
N ASP A 99 -7.29 3.47 19.45
CA ASP A 99 -6.80 2.14 19.12
C ASP A 99 -5.27 2.06 19.27
N SER A 100 -4.82 1.54 20.42
CA SER A 100 -3.41 1.43 20.77
C SER A 100 -2.66 0.33 20.01
N GLU A 101 -3.35 -0.46 19.18
CA GLU A 101 -2.71 -1.47 18.34
C GLU A 101 -2.09 -0.89 17.05
N LEU A 102 -2.36 0.38 16.76
CA LEU A 102 -1.84 1.09 15.59
C LEU A 102 -0.40 1.57 15.79
N GLU A 103 0.47 1.20 14.86
CA GLU A 103 1.86 1.63 14.78
C GLU A 103 2.16 2.34 13.45
N PRO A 104 2.92 3.44 13.47
CA PRO A 104 3.35 4.16 12.27
C PRO A 104 4.54 3.45 11.64
N HIS A 105 4.29 2.63 10.61
CA HIS A 105 5.38 1.98 9.87
C HIS A 105 5.87 2.95 8.78
N ARG A 106 6.91 3.73 9.11
CA ARG A 106 7.52 4.77 8.28
C ARG A 106 8.14 4.18 7.01
N GLY A 107 7.67 4.65 5.86
CA GLY A 107 8.21 4.35 4.55
C GLY A 107 8.69 5.59 3.84
N GLN A 108 10.01 5.70 3.62
CA GLN A 108 10.59 6.65 2.69
C GLN A 108 10.72 6.02 1.31
N VAL A 109 10.39 6.81 0.29
CA VAL A 109 10.57 6.48 -1.13
C VAL A 109 11.20 7.66 -1.86
N VAL A 110 11.82 7.35 -2.98
CA VAL A 110 12.47 8.28 -3.90
C VAL A 110 11.78 8.16 -5.25
N ILE A 111 11.32 9.28 -5.80
CA ILE A 111 10.78 9.34 -7.14
C ILE A 111 11.90 9.76 -8.08
N VAL A 112 12.10 8.97 -9.13
CA VAL A 112 13.12 9.16 -10.17
C VAL A 112 12.44 9.28 -11.53
N PRO A 113 13.10 9.81 -12.57
CA PRO A 113 12.53 9.85 -13.92
C PRO A 113 12.04 8.49 -14.38
N LYS A 114 11.13 8.49 -15.36
CA LYS A 114 10.60 7.26 -15.93
C LYS A 114 11.75 6.37 -16.41
N LEU A 115 11.71 5.13 -15.96
CA LEU A 115 12.62 4.07 -16.40
C LEU A 115 11.85 3.12 -17.32
N ASP A 116 12.54 2.58 -18.32
CA ASP A 116 11.98 1.57 -19.21
C ASP A 116 12.06 0.19 -18.54
N LEU A 117 11.22 -0.02 -17.53
CA LEU A 117 11.11 -1.28 -16.79
C LEU A 117 9.89 -2.05 -17.29
N ALA A 118 10.11 -3.29 -17.73
CA ALA A 118 9.03 -4.17 -18.17
C ALA A 118 8.10 -4.62 -17.03
N GLN A 119 8.56 -4.52 -15.78
CA GLN A 119 7.85 -4.99 -14.59
C GLN A 119 8.25 -4.22 -13.34
N ALA A 120 7.39 -4.24 -12.33
CA ALA A 120 7.78 -3.85 -10.99
C ALA A 120 8.67 -4.94 -10.38
N ILE A 121 9.70 -4.53 -9.63
CA ILE A 121 10.60 -5.42 -8.90
C ILE A 121 10.42 -5.15 -7.42
N VAL A 122 10.24 -6.19 -6.62
CA VAL A 122 10.07 -6.11 -5.17
C VAL A 122 10.95 -7.16 -4.52
N CYS A 123 11.77 -6.73 -3.56
CA CYS A 123 12.56 -7.58 -2.68
C CYS A 123 12.24 -7.20 -1.23
N ASP A 124 11.58 -8.13 -0.54
CA ASP A 124 11.21 -7.95 0.87
C ASP A 124 12.35 -8.35 1.83
N ASP A 125 13.33 -9.13 1.35
CA ASP A 125 14.54 -9.46 2.11
C ASP A 125 15.46 -8.25 2.25
N ALA A 126 16.26 -8.22 3.32
CA ALA A 126 17.25 -7.17 3.52
C ALA A 126 18.41 -7.31 2.51
N PRO A 127 18.80 -6.22 1.82
CA PRO A 127 18.23 -4.88 1.90
C PRO A 127 16.88 -4.76 1.15
N LEU A 128 15.85 -4.26 1.86
CA LEU A 128 14.52 -4.08 1.29
C LEU A 128 14.58 -3.10 0.12
N MET A 129 14.05 -3.51 -1.03
CA MET A 129 13.93 -2.61 -2.17
C MET A 129 12.69 -2.90 -3.02
N TYR A 130 12.16 -1.86 -3.66
CA TYR A 130 11.22 -2.01 -4.76
C TYR A 130 11.41 -0.91 -5.80
N ALA A 131 11.28 -1.27 -7.08
CA ALA A 131 11.25 -0.35 -8.21
C ALA A 131 9.90 -0.53 -8.90
N ILE A 132 9.06 0.50 -8.86
CA ILE A 132 7.67 0.45 -9.35
C ILE A 132 7.54 1.47 -10.49
N PRO A 133 7.54 1.03 -11.76
CA PRO A 133 7.35 1.93 -12.88
C PRO A 133 5.91 2.46 -12.90
N ARG A 134 5.77 3.78 -12.99
CA ARG A 134 4.48 4.48 -13.09
C ARG A 134 4.30 5.06 -14.50
N ALA A 135 3.19 5.75 -14.73
CA ALA A 135 2.91 6.30 -16.06
C ALA A 135 3.99 7.28 -16.54
N HIS A 136 4.49 8.13 -15.63
CA HIS A 136 5.37 9.26 -15.93
C HIS A 136 6.71 9.27 -15.18
N ASP A 137 6.90 8.39 -14.20
CA ASP A 137 8.10 8.32 -13.38
C ASP A 137 8.28 6.90 -12.81
N CYS A 138 9.26 6.70 -11.92
CA CYS A 138 9.44 5.44 -11.21
C CYS A 138 9.60 5.68 -9.71
N VAL A 139 8.97 4.84 -8.89
CA VAL A 139 9.15 4.85 -7.43
C VAL A 139 10.25 3.87 -7.06
N PHE A 140 11.32 4.38 -6.46
CA PHE A 140 12.29 3.58 -5.73
C PHE A 140 11.94 3.59 -4.25
N GLY A 141 11.84 2.42 -3.65
CA GLY A 141 11.75 2.28 -2.21
C GLY A 141 12.62 1.13 -1.72
N GLY A 142 12.70 0.90 -0.42
CA GLY A 142 12.14 1.82 0.57
C GLY A 142 12.63 1.50 1.97
N THR A 143 12.06 2.20 2.94
CA THR A 143 12.26 1.89 4.36
C THR A 143 11.02 1.25 4.97
N ASN A 144 11.26 0.55 6.08
CA ASN A 144 10.20 0.13 6.99
C ASN A 144 10.71 0.20 8.43
N SER A 145 10.37 1.26 9.15
CA SER A 145 10.74 1.43 10.56
C SER A 145 9.58 2.00 11.36
N ILE A 146 9.49 1.66 12.64
CA ILE A 146 8.47 2.22 13.52
C ILE A 146 8.90 3.64 13.91
N SER A 147 8.22 4.65 13.37
CA SER A 147 8.51 6.06 13.64
C SER A 147 7.39 6.98 13.15
N GLU A 148 7.11 8.04 13.90
CA GLU A 148 6.21 9.13 13.47
C GLU A 148 6.91 10.19 12.61
N ASN A 149 8.23 10.14 12.50
CA ASN A 149 9.01 11.19 11.85
C ASN A 149 8.79 11.18 10.33
N ARG A 150 8.10 12.20 9.82
CA ARG A 150 7.84 12.39 8.38
C ARG A 150 8.94 13.18 7.65
N ALA A 151 10.00 13.59 8.34
CA ALA A 151 11.14 14.25 7.69
C ALA A 151 11.93 13.23 6.84
N PRO A 152 12.36 13.59 5.62
CA PRO A 152 13.21 12.74 4.80
C PRO A 152 14.62 12.60 5.40
N SER A 153 15.21 11.42 5.24
CA SER A 153 16.59 11.09 5.63
C SER A 153 17.47 11.06 4.38
N ALA A 154 18.56 11.83 4.37
CA ALA A 154 19.51 11.81 3.27
C ALA A 154 20.22 10.44 3.16
N ALA A 155 20.54 9.81 4.30
CA ALA A 155 21.13 8.49 4.33
C ALA A 155 20.20 7.43 3.71
N ASP A 156 18.91 7.46 4.05
CA ASP A 156 17.91 6.55 3.46
C ASP A 156 17.77 6.80 1.95
N THR A 157 17.80 8.07 1.52
CA THR A 157 17.73 8.45 0.09
C THR A 157 18.89 7.84 -0.69
N THR A 158 20.12 8.02 -0.21
CA THR A 158 21.33 7.46 -0.82
C THR A 158 21.27 5.93 -0.86
N ALA A 159 20.84 5.28 0.23
CA ALA A 159 20.73 3.83 0.31
C ALA A 159 19.69 3.28 -0.69
N ILE A 160 18.51 3.89 -0.76
CA ILE A 160 17.44 3.50 -1.70
C ILE A 160 17.90 3.61 -3.15
N VAL A 161 18.49 4.75 -3.53
CA VAL A 161 18.97 4.97 -4.90
C VAL A 161 20.10 4.01 -5.24
N SER A 162 21.08 3.86 -4.34
CA SER A 162 22.21 2.95 -4.55
C SER A 162 21.75 1.51 -4.73
N GLU A 163 20.85 1.03 -3.88
CA GLU A 163 20.41 -0.36 -3.93
C GLU A 163 19.54 -0.65 -5.17
N CYS A 164 18.57 0.21 -5.47
CA CYS A 164 17.74 0.04 -6.67
C CYS A 164 18.60 0.10 -7.95
N SER A 165 19.56 1.02 -8.02
CA SER A 165 20.43 1.15 -9.21
C SER A 165 21.36 -0.06 -9.36
N ARG A 166 21.90 -0.56 -8.25
CA ARG A 166 22.71 -1.78 -8.21
C ARG A 166 21.92 -3.00 -8.69
N ILE A 167 20.69 -3.18 -8.19
CA ILE A 167 19.82 -4.29 -8.58
C ILE A 167 19.42 -4.17 -10.06
N LEU A 168 19.04 -2.98 -10.51
CA LEU A 168 18.63 -2.77 -11.90
C LEU A 168 19.81 -2.78 -12.89
N GLY A 169 21.06 -2.69 -12.41
CA GLY A 169 22.25 -2.62 -13.26
C GLY A 169 22.32 -1.31 -14.06
N ILE A 170 21.84 -0.21 -13.49
CA ILE A 170 21.79 1.12 -14.12
C ILE A 170 22.66 2.13 -13.38
N GLU A 171 23.01 3.23 -14.04
CA GLU A 171 23.53 4.40 -13.36
C GLU A 171 22.45 5.01 -12.45
N ALA A 172 22.87 5.55 -11.30
CA ALA A 172 21.97 6.18 -10.35
C ALA A 172 21.22 7.36 -11.00
N PRO A 173 19.89 7.27 -11.16
CA PRO A 173 19.12 8.34 -11.78
C PRO A 173 19.02 9.55 -10.83
N PRO A 174 18.78 10.76 -11.36
CA PRO A 174 18.56 11.94 -10.53
C PRO A 174 17.29 11.78 -9.69
N VAL A 175 17.33 12.30 -8.46
CA VAL A 175 16.17 12.34 -7.57
C VAL A 175 15.26 13.50 -7.96
N ILE A 176 14.00 13.21 -8.29
CA ILE A 176 12.98 14.25 -8.54
C ILE A 176 12.39 14.72 -7.21
N VAL A 177 11.92 13.77 -6.38
CA VAL A 177 11.31 14.07 -5.09
C VAL A 177 11.48 12.92 -4.11
N VAL A 178 11.65 13.27 -2.84
CA VAL A 178 11.63 12.31 -1.73
C VAL A 178 10.29 12.42 -1.01
N LYS A 179 9.64 11.29 -0.73
CA LYS A 179 8.38 11.22 0.00
C LYS A 179 8.52 10.31 1.21
N VAL A 180 7.89 10.70 2.31
CA VAL A 180 7.82 9.88 3.53
C VAL A 180 6.35 9.73 3.91
N GLY A 181 5.91 8.48 4.02
CA GLY A 181 4.57 8.12 4.45
C GLY A 181 4.59 7.25 5.71
N LEU A 182 3.47 7.20 6.42
CA LEU A 182 3.27 6.33 7.57
C LEU A 182 2.23 5.27 7.20
N ARG A 183 2.66 4.02 7.09
CA ARG A 183 1.73 2.90 6.87
C ARG A 183 0.95 2.68 8.18
N PRO A 184 -0.39 2.64 8.14
CA PRO A 184 -1.21 2.46 9.34
C PRO A 184 -1.28 0.97 9.71
N PHE A 185 -0.17 0.42 10.20
CA PHE A 185 -0.09 -0.98 10.60
C PHE A 185 -0.85 -1.17 11.91
N ARG A 186 -1.68 -2.21 11.99
CA ARG A 186 -2.40 -2.58 13.20
C ARG A 186 -2.04 -4.01 13.56
N LYS A 187 -1.61 -4.25 14.81
CA LYS A 187 -1.07 -5.56 15.25
C LYS A 187 -2.02 -6.73 15.00
N SER A 188 -3.29 -6.54 15.32
CA SER A 188 -4.34 -7.55 15.11
C SER A 188 -4.93 -7.56 13.68
N GLY A 189 -4.29 -6.86 12.73
CA GLY A 189 -4.77 -6.74 11.35
C GLY A 189 -5.85 -5.66 11.18
N VAL A 190 -6.44 -5.63 9.97
CA VAL A 190 -7.48 -4.65 9.58
C VAL A 190 -8.66 -4.72 10.54
N ARG A 191 -9.06 -3.57 11.09
CA ARG A 191 -10.30 -3.45 11.87
C ARG A 191 -11.42 -3.07 10.93
N LEU A 192 -12.30 -4.04 10.66
CA LEU A 192 -13.50 -3.88 9.84
C LEU A 192 -14.71 -4.41 10.61
N GLU A 193 -15.34 -3.53 11.39
CA GLU A 193 -16.44 -3.92 12.28
C GLU A 193 -17.39 -2.76 12.57
N ARG A 194 -18.59 -3.12 13.03
CA ARG A 194 -19.65 -2.17 13.41
C ARG A 194 -19.66 -1.93 14.92
N GLU A 195 -19.78 -0.66 15.28
CA GLU A 195 -20.06 -0.18 16.63
C GLU A 195 -21.34 0.67 16.63
N ARG A 196 -22.08 0.67 17.75
CA ARG A 196 -23.20 1.58 17.97
C ARG A 196 -22.77 2.68 18.93
N LEU A 197 -22.86 3.93 18.49
CA LEU A 197 -22.55 5.09 19.32
C LEU A 197 -23.62 5.31 20.38
N SER A 198 -23.25 5.97 21.48
CA SER A 198 -24.15 6.28 22.60
C SER A 198 -25.35 7.16 22.21
N ASP A 199 -25.21 7.94 21.14
CA ASP A 199 -26.28 8.76 20.56
C ASP A 199 -27.14 8.03 19.52
N GLY A 200 -26.93 6.73 19.33
CA GLY A 200 -27.72 5.88 18.46
C GLY A 200 -27.21 5.81 17.01
N ARG A 201 -26.18 6.57 16.61
CA ARG A 201 -25.60 6.46 15.26
C ARG A 201 -24.81 5.16 15.09
N THR A 202 -24.64 4.74 13.83
CA THR A 202 -23.80 3.57 13.49
C THR A 202 -22.39 4.05 13.12
N LEU A 203 -21.37 3.49 13.77
CA LEU A 203 -19.97 3.68 13.41
C LEU A 203 -19.42 2.39 12.80
N ILE A 204 -18.78 2.47 11.65
CA ILE A 204 -18.10 1.33 11.02
C ILE A 204 -16.62 1.66 10.94
N HIS A 205 -15.79 0.87 11.59
CA HIS A 205 -14.34 0.99 11.46
C HIS A 205 -13.88 0.32 10.17
N ASN A 206 -12.94 0.95 9.46
CA ASN A 206 -12.27 0.39 8.30
C ASN A 206 -10.86 0.98 8.18
N TYR A 207 -9.93 0.52 9.03
CA TYR A 207 -8.55 1.01 9.10
C TYR A 207 -7.58 -0.09 9.55
N GLY A 208 -6.28 0.21 9.59
CA GLY A 208 -5.26 -0.76 10.01
C GLY A 208 -4.64 -1.57 8.86
N HIS A 209 -4.71 -1.05 7.64
CA HIS A 209 -4.31 -1.75 6.42
C HIS A 209 -2.79 -1.93 6.22
N GLY A 210 -1.95 -1.31 7.05
CA GLY A 210 -0.50 -1.37 6.90
C GLY A 210 -0.06 -0.99 5.47
N GLY A 211 0.78 -1.83 4.85
CA GLY A 211 1.22 -1.66 3.46
C GLY A 211 0.25 -2.17 2.40
N ALA A 212 -0.87 -2.80 2.77
CA ALA A 212 -1.77 -3.52 1.86
C ALA A 212 -3.05 -2.73 1.50
N GLY A 213 -3.14 -1.44 1.86
CA GLY A 213 -4.36 -0.64 1.71
C GLY A 213 -4.94 -0.61 0.30
N PHE A 214 -4.10 -0.48 -0.73
CA PHE A 214 -4.58 -0.52 -2.12
C PHE A 214 -5.07 -1.91 -2.52
N THR A 215 -4.31 -2.97 -2.18
CA THR A 215 -4.63 -4.36 -2.49
C THR A 215 -5.97 -4.80 -1.88
N LEU A 216 -6.27 -4.36 -0.66
CA LEU A 216 -7.48 -4.75 0.07
C LEU A 216 -8.67 -3.79 -0.15
N SER A 217 -8.44 -2.62 -0.76
CA SER A 217 -9.38 -1.49 -0.77
C SER A 217 -10.82 -1.85 -1.20
N TRP A 218 -10.99 -2.52 -2.35
CA TRP A 218 -12.32 -2.85 -2.88
C TRP A 218 -13.05 -3.87 -2.02
N ALA A 219 -12.38 -4.94 -1.58
CA ALA A 219 -13.01 -5.95 -0.73
C ALA A 219 -13.43 -5.35 0.62
N CYS A 220 -12.59 -4.50 1.22
CA CYS A 220 -12.95 -3.80 2.45
C CYS A 220 -14.13 -2.83 2.24
N ALA A 221 -14.20 -2.13 1.10
CA ALA A 221 -15.33 -1.27 0.78
C ALA A 221 -16.64 -2.06 0.56
N GLU A 222 -16.57 -3.22 -0.09
CA GLU A 222 -17.71 -4.13 -0.26
C GLU A 222 -18.23 -4.67 1.07
N GLU A 223 -17.33 -5.04 2.00
CA GLU A 223 -17.74 -5.50 3.32
C GLU A 223 -18.37 -4.37 4.15
N VAL A 224 -17.82 -3.14 4.09
CA VAL A 224 -18.47 -1.96 4.69
C VAL A 224 -19.88 -1.79 4.12
N TRP A 225 -20.05 -1.86 2.80
CA TRP A 225 -21.36 -1.77 2.16
C TRP A 225 -22.31 -2.89 2.63
N ALA A 226 -21.83 -4.11 2.78
CA ALA A 226 -22.62 -5.22 3.29
C ALA A 226 -23.08 -4.98 4.75
N ILE A 227 -22.21 -4.41 5.59
CA ILE A 227 -22.56 -4.02 6.96
C ILE A 227 -23.64 -2.94 6.96
N VAL A 228 -23.50 -1.89 6.13
CA VAL A 228 -24.50 -0.81 6.02
C VAL A 228 -25.84 -1.36 5.53
N SER A 229 -25.84 -2.20 4.50
CA SER A 229 -27.06 -2.71 3.86
C SER A 229 -27.90 -3.62 4.75
N ARG A 230 -27.29 -4.27 5.76
CA ARG A 230 -28.00 -5.10 6.75
C ARG A 230 -28.71 -4.29 7.84
N THR A 231 -28.60 -2.96 7.80
CA THR A 231 -29.19 -2.06 8.82
C THR A 231 -30.43 -1.31 8.38
N GLY A 232 -30.88 -1.56 7.14
CA GLY A 232 -32.17 -1.11 6.60
C GLY A 232 -33.26 -2.17 6.67
#